data_AF-A0A7X9PF20-F1
#
_entry.id   AF-A0A7X9PF20-F1
#
_cell.length_a   1.000
_cell.length_b   1.000
_cell.length_c   1.000
_cell.angle_alpha   90.00
_cell.angle_beta   90.00
_cell.angle_gamma   90.00
#
_symmetry.space_group_name_H-M   'P 1'
#
loop_
_entity.id
_entity.type
_entity.pdbx_description
1 polymer ?
#
loop_
_entity_poly.entity_id
_entity_poly.type
_entity_poly.pdbx_seq_one_letter_code
_entity_poly.pdbx_strand_id
1 'polypeptide(L)'
;MRKFAWVFLVIIVAALLLGACAAQTTAPATTSASSNPSAVADGKTLLDTRCTSCHSTAKVVTQHLTSDQWKQVVDNMISRGATLSADEETVLVQYLADNFK
;
A
#
# COMPACT_ATOMS: atom_id res chain seq x y z
N MET A 1 64.28 -28.13 27.28
CA MET A 1 64.00 -27.00 28.19
C MET A 1 63.62 -25.72 27.42
N ARG A 2 64.34 -25.28 26.38
CA ARG A 2 64.01 -24.05 25.61
C ARG A 2 62.79 -24.14 24.67
N LYS A 3 62.38 -25.36 24.29
CA LYS A 3 61.23 -25.60 23.38
C LYS A 3 59.87 -25.55 24.08
N PHE A 4 59.84 -25.74 25.40
CA PHE A 4 58.62 -25.64 26.22
C PHE A 4 58.24 -24.18 26.53
N ALA A 5 59.22 -23.28 26.61
CA ALA A 5 58.99 -21.84 26.82
C ALA A 5 58.28 -21.16 25.62
N TRP A 6 58.43 -21.71 24.41
CA TRP A 6 57.73 -21.22 23.22
C TRP A 6 56.28 -21.69 23.15
N VAL A 7 55.97 -22.87 23.69
CA VAL A 7 54.61 -23.40 23.74
C VAL A 7 53.76 -22.67 24.79
N PHE A 8 54.35 -22.28 25.92
CA PHE A 8 53.67 -21.52 26.97
C PHE A 8 53.37 -20.06 26.60
N LEU A 9 54.12 -19.45 25.67
CA LEU A 9 53.90 -18.07 25.23
C LEU A 9 52.76 -17.95 24.20
N VAL A 10 52.42 -19.04 23.50
CA VAL A 10 51.33 -19.07 22.51
C VAL A 10 49.97 -19.37 23.17
N ILE A 11 49.94 -20.08 24.30
CA ILE A 11 48.69 -20.48 24.97
C ILE A 11 48.02 -19.33 25.75
N ILE A 12 48.76 -18.26 26.12
CA ILE A 12 48.20 -17.10 26.86
C ILE A 12 47.38 -16.17 25.95
N VAL A 13 47.51 -16.26 24.62
CA VAL A 13 46.67 -15.51 23.66
C VAL A 13 45.30 -16.16 23.44
N ALA A 14 45.08 -17.37 23.99
CA ALA A 14 43.82 -18.11 23.86
C ALA A 14 42.71 -17.71 24.86
N ALA A 15 42.90 -16.66 25.69
CA ALA A 15 41.99 -16.38 26.82
C ALA A 15 41.34 -14.99 26.84
N LEU A 16 41.35 -14.21 25.75
CA LEU A 16 40.82 -12.84 25.72
C LEU A 16 39.92 -12.51 24.53
N LEU A 17 39.08 -13.45 24.08
CA LEU A 17 37.92 -13.15 23.23
C LEU A 17 36.67 -13.86 23.77
N LEU A 18 36.38 -13.62 25.05
CA LEU A 18 35.08 -13.88 25.63
C LEU A 18 34.03 -12.98 24.98
N GLY A 19 32.99 -13.63 24.45
CA GLY A 19 31.61 -13.25 24.75
C GLY A 19 31.00 -12.12 23.92
N ALA A 20 30.24 -12.50 22.90
CA ALA A 20 28.89 -11.98 22.63
C ALA A 20 28.31 -12.61 21.35
N CYS A 21 28.04 -13.93 21.35
CA CYS A 21 27.01 -14.46 20.47
C CYS A 21 25.66 -14.15 21.13
N ALA A 22 25.21 -12.91 20.99
CA ALA A 22 23.83 -12.54 21.29
C ALA A 22 22.94 -13.37 20.36
N ALA A 23 22.17 -14.29 20.95
CA ALA A 23 21.09 -14.99 20.26
C ALA A 23 20.11 -13.94 19.73
N GLN A 24 20.20 -13.64 18.44
CA GLN A 24 19.20 -12.84 17.76
C GLN A 24 17.99 -13.73 17.52
N THR A 25 17.06 -13.68 18.47
CA THR A 25 15.69 -14.16 18.29
C THR A 25 15.07 -13.39 17.14
N THR A 26 15.14 -13.92 15.92
CA THR A 26 14.37 -13.42 14.79
C THR A 26 12.91 -13.72 15.09
N ALA A 27 12.22 -12.75 15.69
CA ALA A 27 10.77 -12.71 15.69
C ALA A 27 10.29 -12.81 14.23
N PRO A 28 9.19 -13.53 13.95
CA PRO A 28 8.59 -13.44 12.64
C PRO A 28 8.21 -11.98 12.43
N ALA A 29 8.77 -11.36 11.39
CA ALA A 29 8.24 -10.13 10.87
C ALA A 29 6.82 -10.46 10.40
N THR A 30 5.84 -10.22 11.27
CA THR A 30 4.49 -9.95 10.82
C THR A 30 4.65 -8.80 9.85
N THR A 31 4.54 -9.09 8.56
CA THR A 31 4.20 -8.07 7.57
C THR A 31 2.84 -7.58 8.00
N SER A 32 2.84 -6.61 8.92
CA SER A 32 1.73 -5.72 9.12
C SER A 32 1.51 -5.11 7.75
N ALA A 33 0.52 -5.62 7.03
CA ALA A 33 -0.11 -4.89 5.96
C ALA A 33 -0.52 -3.57 6.61
N SER A 34 0.34 -2.57 6.42
CA SER A 34 0.08 -1.22 6.82
C SER A 34 -1.00 -0.75 5.86
N SER A 35 -2.24 -1.10 6.17
CA SER A 35 -3.40 -0.33 5.78
C SER A 35 -3.22 1.02 6.44
N ASN A 36 -2.33 1.84 5.86
CA ASN A 36 -2.46 3.27 5.99
C ASN A 36 -3.93 3.53 5.64
N PRO A 37 -4.76 4.16 6.50
CA PRO A 37 -6.08 4.63 6.09
C PRO A 37 -5.85 5.50 4.86
N SER A 38 -6.01 4.83 3.72
CA SER A 38 -5.44 5.19 2.45
C SER A 38 -6.06 6.51 2.07
N ALA A 39 -5.25 7.52 1.79
CA ALA A 39 -5.76 8.75 1.19
C ALA A 39 -6.64 8.35 0.00
N VAL A 40 -7.95 8.57 0.12
CA VAL A 40 -8.88 8.30 -0.97
C VAL A 40 -8.44 9.20 -2.12
N ALA A 41 -8.25 8.62 -3.30
CA ALA A 41 -7.84 9.40 -4.46
C ALA A 41 -8.90 10.47 -4.76
N ASP A 42 -8.49 11.61 -5.30
CA ASP A 42 -9.44 12.65 -5.71
C ASP A 42 -10.36 12.15 -6.84
N GLY A 43 -11.51 12.79 -7.00
CA GLY A 43 -12.54 12.31 -7.94
C GLY A 43 -12.10 12.31 -9.40
N LYS A 44 -11.21 13.22 -9.82
CA LYS A 44 -10.68 13.19 -11.19
C LYS A 44 -9.76 11.97 -11.37
N THR A 45 -8.88 11.73 -10.42
CA THR A 45 -8.01 10.53 -10.42
C THR A 45 -8.84 9.26 -10.42
N LEU A 46 -9.92 9.19 -9.65
CA LEU A 46 -10.84 8.04 -9.66
C LEU A 46 -11.51 7.86 -11.02
N LEU A 47 -12.01 8.93 -11.63
CA LEU A 47 -12.61 8.87 -12.97
C LEU A 47 -11.61 8.34 -14.01
N ASP A 48 -10.37 8.83 -13.97
CA ASP A 48 -9.32 8.47 -14.93
C ASP A 48 -8.81 7.04 -14.73
N THR A 49 -8.79 6.52 -13.50
CA THR A 49 -8.16 5.23 -13.16
C THR A 49 -9.16 4.09 -12.96
N ARG A 50 -10.40 4.37 -12.54
CA ARG A 50 -11.44 3.35 -12.27
C ARG A 50 -12.43 3.20 -13.41
N CYS A 51 -12.73 4.27 -14.14
CA CYS A 51 -13.84 4.29 -15.11
C CYS A 51 -13.39 4.18 -16.58
N THR A 52 -12.08 4.14 -16.84
CA THR A 52 -11.53 4.07 -18.21
C THR A 52 -11.10 2.66 -18.63
N SER A 53 -11.15 1.68 -17.72
CA SER A 53 -10.72 0.30 -17.98
C SER A 53 -11.63 -0.45 -18.95
N CYS A 54 -12.92 -0.10 -18.99
CA CYS A 54 -13.93 -0.77 -19.82
C CYS A 54 -14.37 0.07 -21.04
N HIS A 55 -14.36 1.40 -20.94
CA HIS A 55 -14.76 2.31 -22.02
C HIS A 55 -14.23 3.73 -21.76
N SER A 56 -14.29 4.60 -22.77
CA SER A 56 -13.95 6.02 -22.60
C SER A 56 -14.94 6.76 -21.69
N THR A 57 -14.53 7.89 -21.14
CA THR A 57 -15.37 8.82 -20.36
C THR A 57 -16.04 9.90 -21.23
N ALA A 58 -16.03 9.76 -22.56
CA ALA A 58 -16.57 10.78 -23.48
C ALA A 58 -18.06 11.09 -23.26
N LYS A 59 -18.85 10.14 -22.75
CA LYS A 59 -20.26 10.39 -22.40
C LYS A 59 -20.42 11.21 -21.13
N VAL A 60 -19.45 11.15 -20.21
CA VAL A 60 -19.51 11.84 -18.90
C VAL A 60 -19.58 13.35 -19.11
N VAL A 61 -18.73 13.88 -19.99
CA VAL A 61 -18.62 15.33 -20.24
C VAL A 61 -19.84 15.94 -20.94
N THR A 62 -20.74 15.10 -21.47
CA THR A 62 -21.99 15.56 -22.10
C THR A 62 -23.22 15.33 -21.24
N GLN A 63 -23.05 14.77 -20.03
CA GLN A 63 -24.15 14.59 -19.08
C GLN A 63 -24.26 15.80 -18.15
N HIS A 64 -25.49 16.07 -17.74
CA HIS A 64 -25.87 17.11 -16.79
C HIS A 64 -26.83 16.50 -15.80
N LEU A 65 -26.29 15.92 -14.72
CA LEU A 65 -27.03 15.06 -13.79
C LEU A 65 -26.87 15.55 -12.36
N THR A 66 -27.90 15.28 -11.55
CA THR A 66 -27.84 15.47 -10.09
C THR A 66 -26.91 14.45 -9.44
N SER A 67 -26.51 14.68 -8.19
CA SER A 67 -25.71 13.72 -7.42
C SER A 67 -26.37 12.33 -7.34
N ASP A 68 -27.69 12.28 -7.09
CA ASP A 68 -28.44 11.01 -7.05
C ASP A 68 -28.43 10.28 -8.40
N GLN A 69 -28.56 11.03 -9.50
CA GLN A 69 -28.49 10.47 -10.85
C GLN A 69 -27.07 9.98 -11.19
N TRP A 70 -26.04 10.71 -10.78
CA TRP A 70 -24.65 10.28 -10.93
C TRP A 70 -24.36 9.03 -10.12
N LYS A 71 -24.88 8.93 -8.89
CA LYS A 71 -24.80 7.72 -8.09
C LYS A 71 -25.40 6.52 -8.81
N GLN A 72 -26.58 6.66 -9.42
CA GLN A 72 -27.19 5.57 -10.21
C GLN A 72 -26.31 5.13 -11.39
N VAL A 73 -25.64 6.08 -12.06
CA VAL A 73 -24.70 5.78 -13.15
C VAL A 73 -23.48 5.02 -12.61
N VAL A 74 -22.87 5.49 -11.53
CA VAL A 74 -21.70 4.84 -10.91
C VAL A 74 -22.07 3.44 -10.40
N ASP A 75 -23.21 3.29 -9.72
CA ASP A 75 -23.75 1.99 -9.29
C ASP A 75 -23.93 1.03 -10.47
N ASN A 76 -24.42 1.53 -11.61
CA ASN A 76 -24.54 0.73 -12.82
C ASN A 76 -23.18 0.24 -13.31
N MET A 77 -22.15 1.10 -13.27
CA MET A 77 -20.80 0.70 -13.67
C MET A 77 -20.18 -0.30 -12.70
N ILE A 78 -20.42 -0.14 -11.38
CA ILE A 78 -20.01 -1.12 -10.36
C ILE A 78 -20.67 -2.48 -10.62
N SER A 79 -21.98 -2.51 -10.91
CA SER A 79 -22.69 -3.75 -11.26
C SER A 79 -22.14 -4.45 -12.51
N ARG A 80 -21.46 -3.69 -13.38
CA ARG A 80 -20.83 -4.18 -14.62
C ARG A 80 -19.34 -4.54 -14.43
N GLY A 81 -18.80 -4.38 -13.22
CA GLY A 81 -17.44 -4.79 -12.87
C GLY A 81 -16.47 -3.65 -12.56
N ALA A 82 -16.91 -2.38 -12.52
CA ALA A 82 -16.07 -1.31 -11.99
C ALA A 82 -15.79 -1.57 -10.51
N THR A 83 -14.53 -1.47 -10.10
CA THR A 83 -14.11 -1.71 -8.71
C THR A 83 -13.84 -0.39 -8.03
N LEU A 84 -14.73 -0.01 -7.11
CA LEU A 84 -14.58 1.13 -6.22
C LEU A 84 -14.93 0.70 -4.79
N SER A 85 -14.24 1.26 -3.80
CA SER A 85 -14.71 1.22 -2.42
C SER A 85 -15.90 2.18 -2.22
N ALA A 86 -16.63 2.05 -1.11
CA ALA A 86 -17.73 2.97 -0.79
C ALA A 86 -17.27 4.44 -0.64
N ASP A 87 -16.06 4.65 -0.12
CA ASP A 87 -15.48 5.98 0.03
C ASP A 87 -15.06 6.57 -1.34
N GLU A 88 -14.45 5.74 -2.20
CA GLU A 88 -14.11 6.14 -3.57
C GLU A 88 -15.37 6.46 -4.39
N GLU A 89 -16.43 5.66 -4.25
CA GLU A 89 -17.72 5.91 -4.89
C GLU A 89 -18.28 7.27 -4.47
N THR A 90 -18.29 7.56 -3.17
CA THR A 90 -18.78 8.84 -2.63
C THR A 90 -17.98 10.02 -3.19
N VAL A 91 -16.65 9.94 -3.19
CA VAL A 91 -15.78 10.99 -3.75
C VAL A 91 -15.99 11.17 -5.25
N LEU A 92 -16.14 10.07 -6.00
CA LEU A 92 -16.38 10.12 -7.44
C LEU A 92 -17.74 10.75 -7.76
N VAL A 93 -18.81 10.34 -7.08
CA VAL A 93 -20.16 10.89 -7.29
C VAL A 93 -20.19 12.39 -7.01
N GLN A 94 -19.56 12.82 -5.91
CA GLN A 94 -19.46 14.24 -5.57
C GLN A 94 -18.71 15.01 -6.67
N TYR A 95 -17.56 14.51 -7.11
CA TYR A 95 -16.79 15.12 -8.20
C TYR A 95 -17.60 15.22 -9.49
N LEU A 96 -18.33 14.16 -9.87
CA LEU A 96 -19.16 14.18 -11.07
C LEU A 96 -20.28 15.22 -10.96
N ALA A 97 -20.94 15.30 -9.81
CA ALA A 97 -22.01 16.28 -9.56
C ALA A 97 -21.50 17.74 -9.54
N ASP A 98 -20.29 17.97 -9.05
CA ASP A 98 -19.71 19.32 -8.99
C ASP A 98 -19.22 19.83 -10.36
N ASN A 99 -18.84 18.91 -11.25
CA ASN A 99 -18.21 19.25 -12.54
C ASN A 99 -19.14 19.05 -13.76
N PHE A 100 -20.18 18.22 -13.64
CA PHE A 100 -21.07 17.81 -14.74
C PHE A 100 -22.56 17.85 -14.33
N LYS A 101 -22.98 18.99 -13.79
CA LYS A 101 -24.38 19.26 -13.41
C LYS A 101 -25.22 19.78 -14.55
#